data_AF-A0A970N1B9-F1
#
_entry.id   AF-A0A970N1B9-F1
#
_cell.length_a   1.000
_cell.length_b   1.000
_cell.length_c   1.000
_cell.angle_alpha   90.00
_cell.angle_beta   90.00
_cell.angle_gamma   90.00
#
_symmetry.space_group_name_H-M   'P 1'
#
loop_
_entity.id
_entity.type
_entity.pdbx_description
1 polymer ?
#
loop_
_entity_poly.entity_id
_entity_poly.type
_entity_poly.pdbx_seq_one_letter_code
_entity_poly.pdbx_strand_id
1 'polypeptide(L)'
;MAVFLLTVLCASSVTATRDDSMCGPRCLVAACQAIGVPQSLAYVSRLCRVSQDGTDFRHLSEACKVMGLESVGMKISSSELAGISVPAIARLWNRHFVLVQASSAGTLSVTDPPFPPEVISAQQFGKLYSGYALLVGRSDDKFPVPAPGGPDLHVAELVYDFGFVNEGALVHFNIGYKNAGSSELVISSVKPSCDCTVAIPSATTLKPGQEGSMNITIDTGGRIGYTSLVVVIVSNDSVTPEVQLQLVGGVKASRLALSARSIDFGCVDKGQRVSHMLYIPSSGKRDSDNYSDKDLKVSAATTDSPLLSVSLLPAEHKPYWAVRVSVSNKAPPGPISGVVKIISNHEREPIAEVMVTGMVRGTIRAEPKTLLLSGAKGARQKSASVIISTVGKDPFKITKIDNPLSCVSVDVKPSLDKLGVEGKEYVLTATLKPDA
;
A
#
# COMPACT_ATOMS: atom_id res chain seq x y z
N MET A 1 -2.29 40.62 -10.53
CA MET A 1 -2.27 39.83 -11.78
C MET A 1 -1.37 38.62 -11.57
N ALA A 2 -1.96 37.43 -11.41
CA ALA A 2 -1.37 36.11 -11.68
C ALA A 2 -2.33 35.06 -11.13
N VAL A 3 -3.36 34.73 -11.90
CA VAL A 3 -4.19 33.55 -11.66
C VAL A 3 -3.39 32.37 -12.21
N PHE A 4 -2.88 31.53 -11.31
CA PHE A 4 -2.35 30.22 -11.68
C PHE A 4 -3.54 29.38 -12.17
N LEU A 5 -3.66 29.25 -13.49
CA LEU A 5 -4.56 28.29 -14.11
C LEU A 5 -3.99 26.90 -13.81
N LEU A 6 -4.64 26.20 -12.89
CA LEU A 6 -4.41 24.79 -12.65
C LEU A 6 -4.87 24.06 -13.93
N THR A 7 -3.94 23.72 -14.82
CA THR A 7 -4.19 22.81 -15.93
C THR A 7 -4.49 21.44 -15.31
N VAL A 8 -5.78 21.16 -15.13
CA VAL A 8 -6.26 19.80 -14.94
C VAL A 8 -5.85 19.05 -16.19
N LEU A 9 -4.82 18.23 -16.10
CA LEU A 9 -4.56 17.15 -17.05
C LEU A 9 -5.80 16.25 -16.99
N CYS A 10 -6.78 16.50 -17.86
CA CYS A 10 -7.82 15.53 -18.16
C CYS A 10 -7.08 14.28 -18.65
N ALA A 11 -7.02 13.24 -17.82
CA ALA A 11 -6.73 11.91 -18.30
C ALA A 11 -7.74 11.60 -19.41
N SER A 12 -7.25 11.19 -20.60
CA SER A 12 -8.13 10.76 -21.70
C SER A 12 -9.13 9.73 -21.17
N SER A 13 -10.40 9.83 -21.57
CA SER A 13 -11.46 8.91 -21.11
C SER A 13 -11.08 7.44 -21.38
N VAL A 14 -10.33 7.20 -22.46
CA VAL A 14 -9.84 5.90 -22.92
C VAL A 14 -8.83 5.24 -21.96
N THR A 15 -8.13 6.00 -21.11
CA THR A 15 -7.10 5.47 -20.20
C THR A 15 -7.58 5.26 -18.77
N ALA A 16 -8.81 5.65 -18.45
CA ALA A 16 -9.37 5.41 -17.13
C ALA A 16 -9.70 3.92 -16.98
N THR A 17 -9.01 3.23 -16.06
CA THR A 17 -9.43 1.91 -15.57
C THR A 17 -10.82 2.07 -14.95
N ARG A 18 -11.85 1.57 -15.64
CA ARG A 18 -13.22 1.54 -15.16
C ARG A 18 -13.67 0.10 -15.09
N ASP A 19 -14.08 -0.31 -13.91
CA ASP A 19 -14.80 -1.56 -13.75
C ASP A 19 -16.23 -1.34 -14.24
N ASP A 20 -16.41 -1.45 -15.55
CA ASP A 20 -17.68 -1.25 -16.24
C ASP A 20 -18.05 -2.52 -16.99
N SER A 21 -18.78 -3.41 -16.32
CA SER A 21 -19.32 -4.64 -16.91
C SER A 21 -20.17 -4.40 -18.16
N MET A 22 -20.60 -3.14 -18.39
CA MET A 22 -21.43 -2.71 -19.51
C MET A 22 -20.65 -2.12 -20.68
N CYS A 23 -19.31 -2.04 -20.62
CA CYS A 23 -18.49 -1.47 -21.69
C CYS A 23 -18.73 -2.16 -23.05
N GLY A 24 -18.76 -3.50 -23.07
CA GLY A 24 -19.03 -4.30 -24.26
C GLY A 24 -20.42 -4.06 -24.87
N PRO A 25 -21.53 -4.23 -24.11
CA PRO A 25 -22.88 -3.92 -24.60
C PRO A 25 -23.03 -2.49 -25.13
N ARG A 26 -22.43 -1.50 -24.46
CA ARG A 26 -22.50 -0.11 -24.94
C ARG A 26 -21.71 0.09 -26.23
N CYS A 27 -20.54 -0.54 -26.36
CA CYS A 27 -19.79 -0.55 -27.63
C CYS A 27 -20.60 -1.20 -28.75
N LEU A 28 -21.32 -2.28 -28.46
CA LEU A 28 -22.18 -2.94 -29.45
C LEU A 28 -23.38 -2.07 -29.84
N VAL A 29 -24.02 -1.38 -28.90
CA VAL A 29 -25.05 -0.38 -29.21
C VAL A 29 -24.50 0.72 -30.12
N ALA A 30 -23.31 1.24 -29.80
CA ALA A 30 -22.66 2.28 -30.59
C ALA A 30 -22.28 1.78 -32.00
N ALA A 31 -21.79 0.54 -32.12
CA ALA A 31 -21.53 -0.12 -33.41
C ALA A 31 -22.81 -0.27 -34.24
N CYS A 32 -23.90 -0.74 -33.62
CA CYS A 32 -25.22 -0.88 -34.22
C CYS A 32 -25.74 0.47 -34.75
N GLN A 33 -25.55 1.55 -33.97
CA GLN A 33 -25.89 2.90 -34.40
C GLN A 33 -25.03 3.38 -35.58
N ALA A 34 -23.73 3.10 -35.57
CA ALA A 34 -22.80 3.47 -36.63
C ALA A 34 -23.14 2.79 -37.97
N ILE A 35 -23.64 1.56 -37.95
CA ILE A 35 -24.11 0.84 -39.15
C ILE A 35 -25.60 1.09 -39.44
N GLY A 36 -26.25 2.07 -38.80
CA GLY A 36 -27.63 2.46 -39.09
C GLY A 36 -28.70 1.45 -38.67
N VAL A 37 -28.42 0.59 -37.68
CA VAL A 37 -29.36 -0.38 -37.10
C VAL A 37 -29.47 -0.10 -35.58
N PRO A 38 -30.06 1.03 -35.15
CA PRO A 38 -30.02 1.44 -33.74
C PRO A 38 -30.72 0.41 -32.83
N GLN A 39 -30.08 0.10 -31.70
CA GLN A 39 -30.56 -0.85 -30.69
C GLN A 39 -30.65 -0.20 -29.32
N SER A 40 -31.55 -0.69 -28.46
CA SER A 40 -31.61 -0.24 -27.07
C SER A 40 -30.56 -0.96 -26.21
N LEU A 41 -29.96 -0.24 -25.25
CA LEU A 41 -29.00 -0.84 -24.31
C LEU A 41 -29.62 -1.99 -23.52
N ALA A 42 -30.87 -1.86 -23.08
CA ALA A 42 -31.58 -2.91 -22.34
C ALA A 42 -31.69 -4.21 -23.16
N TYR A 43 -31.98 -4.10 -24.46
CA TYR A 43 -32.08 -5.26 -25.35
C TYR A 43 -30.71 -5.91 -25.56
N VAL A 44 -29.69 -5.12 -25.95
CA VAL A 44 -28.34 -5.63 -26.21
C VAL A 44 -27.74 -6.28 -24.96
N SER A 45 -27.88 -5.65 -23.79
CA SER A 45 -27.33 -6.17 -22.54
C SER A 45 -27.91 -7.53 -22.14
N ARG A 46 -29.20 -7.76 -22.43
CA ARG A 46 -29.85 -9.06 -22.21
C ARG A 46 -29.29 -10.14 -23.15
N LEU A 47 -28.95 -9.78 -24.39
CA LEU A 47 -28.37 -10.72 -25.36
C LEU A 47 -26.91 -11.05 -25.03
N CYS A 48 -26.12 -10.08 -24.57
CA CYS A 48 -24.71 -10.27 -24.22
C CYS A 48 -24.50 -11.06 -22.91
N ARG A 49 -25.57 -11.44 -22.18
CA ARG A 49 -25.51 -12.21 -20.93
C ARG A 49 -24.51 -11.64 -19.92
N VAL A 50 -24.52 -10.32 -19.74
CA VAL A 50 -23.56 -9.60 -18.89
C VAL A 50 -23.57 -10.18 -17.48
N SER A 51 -22.40 -10.65 -17.04
CA SER A 51 -22.16 -11.11 -15.67
C SER A 51 -21.60 -9.97 -14.81
N GLN A 52 -21.30 -10.23 -13.53
CA GLN A 52 -20.57 -9.25 -12.70
C GLN A 52 -19.21 -8.89 -13.32
N ASP A 53 -18.56 -9.84 -13.99
CA ASP A 53 -17.24 -9.65 -14.63
C ASP A 53 -17.32 -9.04 -16.04
N GLY A 54 -18.53 -8.69 -16.51
CA GLY A 54 -18.76 -8.14 -17.84
C GLY A 54 -19.14 -9.19 -18.90
N THR A 55 -18.68 -8.96 -20.14
CA THR A 55 -18.94 -9.78 -21.33
C THR A 55 -17.63 -10.13 -22.03
N ASP A 56 -17.67 -11.07 -22.98
CA ASP A 56 -16.54 -11.38 -23.88
C ASP A 56 -16.95 -11.23 -25.36
N PHE A 57 -15.99 -11.43 -26.27
CA PHE A 57 -16.24 -11.38 -27.71
C PHE A 57 -17.22 -12.45 -28.20
N ARG A 58 -17.28 -13.61 -27.54
CA ARG A 58 -18.18 -14.70 -27.94
C ARG A 58 -19.62 -14.29 -27.70
N HIS A 59 -19.95 -13.77 -26.52
CA HIS A 59 -21.28 -13.30 -26.19
C HIS A 59 -21.69 -12.08 -27.04
N LEU A 60 -20.74 -11.17 -27.34
CA LEU A 60 -20.98 -10.06 -28.26
C LEU A 60 -21.31 -10.56 -29.68
N SER A 61 -20.56 -11.54 -30.18
CA SER A 61 -20.78 -12.17 -31.48
C SER A 61 -22.11 -12.94 -31.55
N GLU A 62 -22.47 -13.68 -30.50
CA GLU A 62 -23.77 -14.33 -30.36
C GLU A 62 -24.92 -13.31 -30.37
N ALA A 63 -24.75 -12.16 -29.70
CA ALA A 63 -25.72 -11.07 -29.72
C ALA A 63 -25.87 -10.47 -31.14
N CYS A 64 -24.77 -10.23 -31.87
CA CYS A 64 -24.81 -9.80 -33.27
C CYS A 64 -25.66 -10.76 -34.12
N LYS A 65 -25.42 -12.07 -33.99
CA LYS A 65 -26.15 -13.09 -34.74
C LYS A 65 -27.67 -13.06 -34.45
N VAL A 66 -28.07 -12.89 -33.19
CA VAL A 66 -29.50 -12.77 -32.82
C VAL A 66 -30.14 -11.51 -33.40
N MET A 67 -29.36 -10.43 -33.55
CA MET A 67 -29.82 -9.17 -34.16
C MET A 67 -29.80 -9.19 -35.70
N GLY A 68 -29.40 -10.31 -36.33
CA GLY A 68 -29.26 -10.40 -37.79
C GLY A 68 -28.03 -9.66 -38.34
N LEU A 69 -27.05 -9.38 -37.50
CA LEU A 69 -25.78 -8.75 -37.87
C LEU A 69 -24.70 -9.81 -38.08
N GLU A 70 -23.72 -9.47 -38.91
CA GLU A 70 -22.50 -10.24 -39.06
C GLU A 70 -21.40 -9.69 -38.14
N SER A 71 -20.55 -10.59 -37.67
CA SER A 71 -19.41 -10.20 -36.87
C SER A 71 -18.23 -11.14 -37.09
N VAL A 72 -17.02 -10.59 -37.10
CA VAL A 72 -15.79 -11.35 -37.28
C VAL A 72 -14.81 -10.95 -36.18
N GLY A 73 -14.49 -11.89 -35.30
CA GLY A 73 -13.43 -11.72 -34.31
C GLY A 73 -12.07 -12.01 -34.94
N MET A 74 -11.11 -11.10 -34.75
CA MET A 74 -9.77 -11.28 -35.32
C MET A 74 -8.69 -10.60 -34.50
N LYS A 75 -7.47 -11.12 -34.69
CA LYS A 75 -6.24 -10.46 -34.28
C LYS A 75 -5.80 -9.54 -35.42
N ILE A 76 -5.76 -8.24 -35.16
CA ILE A 76 -5.53 -7.20 -36.17
C ILE A 76 -4.77 -6.05 -35.53
N SER A 77 -3.79 -5.47 -36.23
CA SER A 77 -2.99 -4.37 -35.70
C SER A 77 -3.77 -3.06 -35.67
N SER A 78 -3.35 -2.10 -34.84
CA SER A 78 -4.00 -0.77 -34.81
C SER A 78 -3.87 -0.01 -36.14
N SER A 79 -2.78 -0.23 -36.88
CA SER A 79 -2.57 0.34 -38.21
C SER A 79 -3.54 -0.24 -39.25
N GLU A 80 -3.77 -1.55 -39.21
CA GLU A 80 -4.75 -2.22 -40.09
C GLU A 80 -6.18 -1.81 -39.74
N LEU A 81 -6.52 -1.67 -38.45
CA LEU A 81 -7.81 -1.14 -37.99
C LEU A 81 -8.13 0.23 -38.60
N ALA A 82 -7.12 1.07 -38.83
CA ALA A 82 -7.31 2.39 -39.43
C ALA A 82 -7.71 2.33 -40.92
N GLY A 83 -7.64 1.15 -41.55
CA GLY A 83 -8.09 0.89 -42.92
C GLY A 83 -9.41 0.11 -43.02
N ILE A 84 -10.03 -0.29 -41.91
CA ILE A 84 -11.27 -1.08 -41.92
C ILE A 84 -12.49 -0.16 -42.01
N SER A 85 -13.42 -0.49 -42.91
CA SER A 85 -14.63 0.31 -43.18
C SER A 85 -15.76 0.06 -42.19
N VAL A 86 -15.81 -1.12 -41.57
CA VAL A 86 -16.81 -1.48 -40.56
C VAL A 86 -16.34 -1.11 -39.15
N PRO A 87 -17.26 -0.79 -38.22
CA PRO A 87 -16.89 -0.56 -36.83
C PRO A 87 -16.27 -1.80 -36.19
N ALA A 88 -15.29 -1.56 -35.30
CA ALA A 88 -14.57 -2.58 -34.57
C ALA A 88 -14.74 -2.37 -33.07
N ILE A 89 -15.24 -3.36 -32.34
CA ILE A 89 -15.18 -3.39 -30.87
C ILE A 89 -13.80 -3.91 -30.49
N ALA A 90 -12.92 -3.05 -30.02
CA ALA A 90 -11.54 -3.38 -29.68
C ALA A 90 -11.41 -3.67 -28.18
N ARG A 91 -10.64 -4.71 -27.84
CA ARG A 91 -10.32 -5.04 -26.44
C ARG A 91 -9.01 -4.36 -26.03
N LEU A 92 -9.02 -3.68 -24.90
CA LEU A 92 -7.84 -3.10 -24.28
C LEU A 92 -7.17 -4.11 -23.32
N TRP A 93 -5.91 -3.87 -22.96
CA TRP A 93 -5.15 -4.75 -22.04
C TRP A 93 -5.83 -4.95 -20.67
N ASN A 94 -6.61 -3.97 -20.22
CA ASN A 94 -7.31 -3.99 -18.92
C ASN A 94 -8.71 -4.63 -18.95
N ARG A 95 -9.00 -5.49 -19.94
CA ARG A 95 -10.34 -6.08 -20.21
C ARG A 95 -11.44 -5.09 -20.60
N HIS A 96 -11.12 -3.82 -20.84
CA HIS A 96 -12.11 -2.84 -21.28
C HIS A 96 -12.38 -2.95 -22.79
N PHE A 97 -13.61 -2.67 -23.20
CA PHE A 97 -13.97 -2.56 -24.61
C PHE A 97 -14.19 -1.11 -25.01
N VAL A 98 -13.69 -0.77 -26.20
CA VAL A 98 -13.96 0.52 -26.86
C VAL A 98 -14.42 0.28 -28.29
N LEU A 99 -15.26 1.17 -28.81
CA LEU A 99 -15.61 1.17 -30.22
C LEU A 99 -14.54 1.95 -30.99
N VAL A 100 -14.07 1.38 -32.09
CA VAL A 100 -13.04 1.95 -32.95
C VAL A 100 -13.56 2.00 -34.38
N GLN A 101 -13.36 3.13 -35.03
CA GLN A 101 -13.67 3.33 -36.44
C GLN A 101 -12.50 4.02 -37.12
N ALA A 102 -12.27 3.70 -38.39
CA ALA A 102 -11.35 4.47 -39.23
C ALA A 102 -11.79 5.94 -39.29
N SER A 103 -10.83 6.86 -39.19
CA SER A 103 -11.05 8.30 -39.35
C SER A 103 -10.25 8.79 -40.56
N SER A 104 -9.43 9.83 -40.40
CA SER A 104 -8.45 10.26 -41.41
C SER A 104 -7.25 9.30 -41.50
N ALA A 105 -6.44 9.41 -42.57
CA ALA A 105 -5.30 8.53 -42.84
C ALA A 105 -4.38 8.37 -41.61
N GLY A 106 -4.29 7.15 -41.08
CA GLY A 106 -3.44 6.79 -39.93
C GLY A 106 -4.03 7.12 -38.54
N THR A 107 -5.28 7.56 -38.47
CA THR A 107 -5.98 7.91 -37.22
C THR A 107 -7.23 7.07 -37.02
N LEU A 108 -7.58 6.87 -35.75
CA LEU A 108 -8.74 6.12 -35.29
C LEU A 108 -9.67 7.04 -34.52
N SER A 109 -10.97 6.94 -34.79
CA SER A 109 -12.01 7.48 -33.91
C SER A 109 -12.32 6.42 -32.86
N VAL A 110 -11.95 6.68 -31.61
CA VAL A 110 -12.15 5.78 -30.47
C VAL A 110 -13.26 6.33 -29.60
N THR A 111 -14.33 5.57 -29.46
CA THR A 111 -15.45 5.88 -28.57
C THR A 111 -15.38 4.93 -27.37
N ASP A 112 -15.33 5.50 -26.17
CA ASP A 112 -15.55 4.80 -24.90
C ASP A 112 -16.94 5.19 -24.38
N PRO A 113 -18.04 4.52 -24.76
CA PRO A 113 -19.37 4.94 -24.38
C PRO A 113 -19.56 4.98 -22.85
N PRO A 114 -20.30 5.96 -22.30
CA PRO A 114 -21.16 6.94 -22.98
C PRO A 114 -20.44 8.23 -23.43
N PHE A 115 -19.11 8.26 -23.38
CA PHE A 115 -18.34 9.44 -23.72
C PHE A 115 -18.29 9.65 -25.25
N PRO A 116 -18.17 10.91 -25.71
CA PRO A 116 -18.02 11.20 -27.13
C PRO A 116 -16.71 10.61 -27.69
N PRO A 117 -16.64 10.40 -29.02
CA PRO A 117 -15.43 9.89 -29.67
C PRO A 117 -14.23 10.83 -29.51
N GLU A 118 -13.06 10.23 -29.31
CA GLU A 118 -11.75 10.89 -29.32
C GLU A 118 -10.96 10.40 -30.54
N VAL A 119 -10.33 11.32 -31.29
CA VAL A 119 -9.46 10.96 -32.43
C VAL A 119 -8.04 10.78 -31.94
N ILE A 120 -7.47 9.61 -32.15
CA ILE A 120 -6.13 9.21 -31.70
C ILE A 120 -5.35 8.57 -32.85
N SER A 121 -4.02 8.70 -32.85
CA SER A 121 -3.20 8.00 -33.86
C SER A 121 -3.21 6.48 -33.63
N ALA A 122 -3.13 5.70 -34.71
CA ALA A 122 -3.04 4.24 -34.62
C ALA A 122 -1.89 3.76 -33.73
N GLN A 123 -0.76 4.47 -33.75
CA GLN A 123 0.40 4.16 -32.91
C GLN A 123 0.14 4.39 -31.42
N GLN A 124 -0.52 5.50 -31.05
CA GLN A 124 -0.87 5.76 -29.65
C GLN A 124 -1.92 4.77 -29.15
N PHE A 125 -2.93 4.45 -29.96
CA PHE A 125 -3.95 3.46 -29.64
C PHE A 125 -3.34 2.06 -29.43
N GLY A 126 -2.36 1.68 -30.27
CA GLY A 126 -1.64 0.41 -30.17
C GLY A 126 -0.98 0.15 -28.80
N LYS A 127 -0.67 1.20 -28.03
CA LYS A 127 -0.12 1.07 -26.67
C LYS A 127 -1.15 0.58 -25.64
N LEU A 128 -2.44 0.79 -25.91
CA LEU A 128 -3.56 0.45 -25.04
C LEU A 128 -4.29 -0.83 -25.50
N TYR A 129 -4.20 -1.12 -26.80
CA TYR A 129 -4.96 -2.13 -27.50
C TYR A 129 -4.31 -3.51 -27.40
N SER A 130 -5.13 -4.54 -27.12
CA SER A 130 -4.67 -5.93 -26.97
C SER A 130 -4.38 -6.66 -28.29
N GLY A 131 -4.66 -6.04 -29.43
CA GLY A 131 -4.56 -6.67 -30.75
C GLY A 131 -5.79 -7.47 -31.17
N TYR A 132 -6.80 -7.64 -30.30
CA TYR A 132 -8.04 -8.35 -30.62
C TYR A 132 -9.23 -7.41 -30.78
N ALA A 133 -9.95 -7.54 -31.90
CA ALA A 133 -11.16 -6.80 -32.18
C ALA A 133 -12.27 -7.69 -32.74
N LEU A 134 -13.52 -7.30 -32.46
CA LEU A 134 -14.72 -7.84 -33.09
C LEU A 134 -15.24 -6.81 -34.09
N LEU A 135 -15.09 -7.10 -35.37
CA LEU A 135 -15.70 -6.31 -36.43
C LEU A 135 -17.20 -6.59 -36.46
N VAL A 136 -18.01 -5.55 -36.62
CA VAL A 136 -19.49 -5.65 -36.62
C VAL A 136 -20.04 -4.95 -37.86
N GLY A 137 -20.93 -5.63 -38.58
CA GLY A 137 -21.51 -5.13 -39.83
C GLY A 137 -22.83 -5.81 -40.17
N ARG A 138 -23.43 -5.39 -41.27
CA ARG A 138 -24.58 -6.01 -41.92
C ARG A 138 -24.13 -7.18 -42.79
N SER A 139 -25.09 -8.01 -43.21
CA SER A 139 -24.80 -9.19 -44.04
C SER A 139 -24.22 -8.87 -45.43
N ASP A 140 -24.37 -7.64 -45.91
CA ASP A 140 -23.83 -7.15 -47.17
C ASP A 140 -22.50 -6.39 -47.01
N ASP A 141 -22.01 -6.20 -45.78
CA ASP A 141 -20.74 -5.53 -45.52
C ASP A 141 -19.55 -6.41 -45.88
N LYS A 142 -18.46 -5.78 -46.32
CA LYS A 142 -17.20 -6.47 -46.63
C LYS A 142 -16.32 -6.53 -45.39
N PHE A 143 -16.14 -7.72 -44.85
CA PHE A 143 -15.17 -7.98 -43.80
C PHE A 143 -13.79 -8.30 -44.40
N PRO A 144 -12.70 -7.84 -43.78
CA PRO A 144 -11.37 -8.34 -44.10
C PRO A 144 -11.32 -9.85 -43.86
N VAL A 145 -10.72 -10.57 -44.80
CA VAL A 145 -10.41 -11.99 -44.60
C VAL A 145 -9.16 -12.06 -43.73
N PRO A 146 -9.16 -12.77 -42.59
CA PRO A 146 -7.95 -12.97 -41.81
C PRO A 146 -6.86 -13.54 -42.70
N ALA A 147 -5.76 -12.82 -42.89
CA ALA A 147 -4.64 -13.32 -43.65
C ALA A 147 -4.04 -14.53 -42.90
N PRO A 148 -3.83 -15.69 -43.56
CA PRO A 148 -3.08 -16.75 -42.94
C PRO A 148 -1.63 -16.31 -42.86
N GLY A 149 -1.15 -16.06 -41.64
CA GLY A 149 0.14 -16.62 -41.28
C GLY A 149 1.15 -15.70 -40.64
N GLY A 150 2.23 -16.35 -40.25
CA GLY A 150 3.21 -15.84 -39.31
C GLY A 150 3.06 -16.50 -37.94
N PRO A 151 3.96 -16.19 -37.01
CA PRO A 151 3.82 -16.54 -35.60
C PRO A 151 2.66 -15.78 -34.96
N ASP A 152 1.84 -16.46 -34.16
CA ASP A 152 0.72 -15.83 -33.44
C ASP A 152 0.69 -16.33 -31.99
N LEU A 153 1.09 -15.45 -31.06
CA LEU A 153 1.03 -15.72 -29.63
C LEU A 153 -0.39 -15.52 -29.12
N HIS A 154 -1.02 -16.62 -28.70
CA HIS A 154 -2.29 -16.61 -27.99
C HIS A 154 -2.06 -17.00 -26.53
N VAL A 155 -2.32 -16.07 -25.61
CA VAL A 155 -2.32 -16.31 -24.16
C VAL A 155 -3.76 -16.54 -23.70
N ALA A 156 -4.00 -17.61 -22.93
CA ALA A 156 -5.34 -18.04 -22.54
C ALA A 156 -6.10 -16.94 -21.76
N GLU A 157 -5.40 -16.24 -20.87
CA GLU A 157 -5.94 -15.17 -20.05
C GLU A 157 -4.99 -13.97 -20.08
N LEU A 158 -5.52 -12.79 -20.41
CA LEU A 158 -4.75 -11.53 -20.38
C LEU A 158 -4.82 -10.82 -19.03
N VAL A 159 -5.74 -11.24 -18.16
CA VAL A 159 -5.85 -10.73 -16.79
C VAL A 159 -6.10 -11.89 -15.86
N TYR A 160 -5.26 -12.01 -14.86
CA TYR A 160 -5.39 -12.98 -13.79
C TYR A 160 -5.67 -12.25 -12.48
N ASP A 161 -6.81 -12.55 -11.86
CA ASP A 161 -7.16 -12.07 -10.53
C ASP A 161 -6.79 -13.14 -9.51
N PHE A 162 -5.80 -12.86 -8.67
CA PHE A 162 -5.38 -13.78 -7.61
C PHE A 162 -6.21 -13.63 -6.32
N GLY A 163 -7.24 -12.79 -6.33
CA GLY A 163 -8.13 -12.53 -5.23
C GLY A 163 -7.44 -11.80 -4.08
N PHE A 164 -7.94 -12.04 -2.87
CA PHE A 164 -7.34 -11.49 -1.65
C PHE A 164 -6.39 -12.50 -1.01
N VAL A 165 -5.13 -12.11 -0.90
CA VAL A 165 -4.10 -12.86 -0.19
C VAL A 165 -3.55 -12.02 0.93
N ASN A 166 -2.84 -12.64 1.87
CA ASN A 166 -2.22 -11.89 2.96
C ASN A 166 -0.81 -11.45 2.57
N GLU A 167 -0.36 -10.31 3.10
CA GLU A 167 1.01 -9.83 2.92
C GLU A 167 2.03 -10.92 3.30
N GLY A 168 3.02 -11.10 2.44
CA GLY A 168 4.06 -12.12 2.55
C GLY A 168 3.65 -13.51 2.04
N ALA A 169 2.44 -13.66 1.48
CA ALA A 169 2.08 -14.86 0.74
C ALA A 169 2.84 -14.92 -0.60
N LEU A 170 3.24 -16.13 -1.00
CA LEU A 170 3.70 -16.45 -2.34
C LEU A 170 2.51 -16.98 -3.15
N VAL A 171 2.07 -16.21 -4.15
CA VAL A 171 0.98 -16.61 -5.05
C VAL A 171 1.58 -17.33 -6.25
N HIS A 172 1.17 -18.57 -6.48
CA HIS A 172 1.64 -19.38 -7.62
C HIS A 172 0.47 -19.74 -8.54
N PHE A 173 0.65 -19.55 -9.84
CA PHE A 173 -0.33 -19.96 -10.85
C PHE A 173 0.37 -20.16 -12.20
N ASN A 174 -0.36 -20.76 -13.14
CA ASN A 174 0.13 -21.02 -14.48
C ASN A 174 -0.88 -20.51 -15.50
N ILE A 175 -0.39 -19.80 -16.52
CA ILE A 175 -1.19 -19.36 -17.66
C ILE A 175 -0.73 -20.07 -18.93
N GLY A 176 -1.67 -20.75 -19.58
CA GLY A 176 -1.41 -21.38 -20.88
C GLY A 176 -1.18 -20.36 -21.99
N TYR A 177 -0.27 -20.67 -22.90
CA TYR A 177 -0.09 -19.94 -24.15
C TYR A 177 0.16 -20.91 -25.30
N LYS A 178 -0.11 -20.48 -26.53
CA LYS A 178 0.11 -21.31 -27.71
C LYS A 178 0.48 -20.48 -28.92
N ASN A 179 1.09 -21.15 -29.90
CA ASN A 179 1.24 -20.61 -31.24
C ASN A 179 0.01 -20.94 -32.07
N ALA A 180 -0.91 -19.98 -32.23
CA ALA A 180 -2.11 -20.13 -33.05
C ALA A 180 -1.84 -19.87 -34.55
N GLY A 181 -0.60 -19.54 -34.90
CA GLY A 181 -0.18 -19.13 -36.23
C GLY A 181 0.29 -20.29 -37.08
N SER A 182 0.88 -19.95 -38.23
CA SER A 182 1.36 -20.91 -39.23
C SER A 182 2.88 -21.01 -39.32
N SER A 183 3.61 -20.18 -38.57
CA SER A 183 5.08 -20.14 -38.56
C SER A 183 5.61 -20.22 -37.13
N GLU A 184 6.91 -20.50 -36.96
CA GLU A 184 7.53 -20.62 -35.64
C GLU A 184 7.46 -19.31 -34.84
N LEU A 185 6.88 -19.43 -33.63
CA LEU A 185 6.78 -18.35 -32.65
C LEU A 185 7.98 -18.42 -31.70
N VAL A 186 8.65 -17.28 -31.53
CA VAL A 186 9.80 -17.12 -30.63
C VAL A 186 9.48 -16.03 -29.61
N ILE A 187 9.48 -16.40 -28.34
CA ILE A 187 9.40 -15.50 -27.18
C ILE A 187 10.82 -15.06 -26.86
N SER A 188 11.13 -13.78 -27.12
CA SER A 188 12.46 -13.22 -26.89
C SER A 188 12.66 -12.76 -25.45
N SER A 189 11.58 -12.40 -24.74
CA SER A 189 11.67 -11.96 -23.36
C SER A 189 10.34 -12.08 -22.62
N VAL A 190 10.41 -12.34 -21.31
CA VAL A 190 9.30 -12.25 -20.37
C VAL A 190 9.76 -11.35 -19.23
N LYS A 191 9.12 -10.18 -19.07
CA LYS A 191 9.54 -9.14 -18.13
C LYS A 191 8.39 -8.73 -17.21
N PRO A 192 8.45 -9.09 -15.92
CA PRO A 192 7.58 -8.53 -14.91
C PRO A 192 7.88 -7.03 -14.69
N SER A 193 6.86 -6.27 -14.30
CA SER A 193 6.99 -4.83 -14.00
C SER A 193 7.60 -4.54 -12.62
N CYS A 194 7.80 -5.57 -11.78
CA CYS A 194 8.43 -5.47 -10.47
C CYS A 194 9.28 -6.70 -10.15
N ASP A 195 10.28 -6.53 -9.29
CA ASP A 195 11.15 -7.63 -8.81
C ASP A 195 10.41 -8.64 -7.91
N CYS A 196 9.25 -8.25 -7.39
CA CYS A 196 8.34 -9.08 -6.62
C CYS A 196 7.57 -10.11 -7.46
N THR A 197 7.84 -10.22 -8.75
CA THR A 197 7.16 -11.17 -9.63
C THR A 197 8.19 -11.87 -10.49
N VAL A 198 8.04 -13.19 -10.59
CA VAL A 198 8.85 -14.06 -11.45
C VAL A 198 7.90 -14.75 -12.41
N ALA A 199 8.20 -14.70 -13.70
CA ALA A 199 7.42 -15.34 -14.75
C ALA A 199 8.35 -16.18 -15.64
N ILE A 200 8.13 -17.49 -15.68
CA ILE A 200 8.99 -18.45 -16.36
C ILE A 200 8.18 -19.20 -17.42
N PRO A 201 8.47 -19.01 -18.72
CA PRO A 201 7.83 -19.78 -19.78
C PRO A 201 8.38 -21.22 -19.80
N SER A 202 7.52 -22.20 -20.07
CA SER A 202 7.94 -23.61 -20.22
C SER A 202 8.71 -23.85 -21.52
N ALA A 203 8.49 -23.02 -22.54
CA ALA A 203 9.20 -23.05 -23.81
C ALA A 203 9.22 -21.65 -24.44
N THR A 204 10.36 -21.24 -25.00
CA THR A 204 10.50 -19.94 -25.70
C THR A 204 10.34 -20.06 -27.21
N THR A 205 10.26 -21.27 -27.76
CA THR A 205 10.07 -21.52 -29.19
C THR A 205 8.94 -22.52 -29.37
N LEU A 206 7.95 -22.17 -30.21
CA LEU A 206 6.75 -22.96 -30.42
C LEU A 206 6.49 -23.15 -31.91
N LYS A 207 6.37 -24.41 -32.32
CA LYS A 207 5.87 -24.77 -33.65
C LYS A 207 4.39 -24.39 -33.78
N PRO A 208 3.86 -24.27 -35.02
CA PRO A 208 2.44 -24.07 -35.24
C PRO A 208 1.58 -25.08 -34.46
N GLY A 209 0.58 -24.59 -33.73
CA GLY A 209 -0.32 -25.39 -32.89
C GLY A 209 0.28 -25.90 -31.57
N GLN A 210 1.57 -25.67 -31.32
CA GLN A 210 2.20 -26.07 -30.06
C GLN A 210 1.75 -25.18 -28.91
N GLU A 211 1.56 -25.80 -27.75
CA GLU A 211 1.19 -25.14 -26.50
C GLU A 211 2.36 -25.11 -25.51
N GLY A 212 2.31 -24.14 -24.62
CA GLY A 212 3.23 -23.93 -23.50
C GLY A 212 2.49 -23.34 -22.31
N SER A 213 3.22 -23.14 -21.22
CA SER A 213 2.64 -22.73 -19.95
C SER A 213 3.59 -21.75 -19.24
N MET A 214 3.06 -20.67 -18.68
CA MET A 214 3.83 -19.63 -18.00
C MET A 214 3.64 -19.77 -16.49
N ASN A 215 4.68 -20.23 -15.80
CA ASN A 215 4.68 -20.34 -14.35
C ASN A 215 4.97 -18.96 -13.74
N ILE A 216 4.01 -18.42 -12.99
CA ILE A 216 4.11 -17.09 -12.40
C ILE A 216 4.08 -17.22 -10.88
N THR A 217 5.02 -16.53 -10.22
CA THR A 217 5.09 -16.40 -8.77
C THR A 217 5.08 -14.93 -8.39
N ILE A 218 4.18 -14.54 -7.50
CA ILE A 218 4.11 -13.18 -6.94
C ILE A 218 4.47 -13.25 -5.45
N ASP A 219 5.50 -12.51 -5.05
CA ASP A 219 5.77 -12.21 -3.64
C ASP A 219 4.99 -10.96 -3.23
N THR A 220 4.13 -11.12 -2.23
CA THR A 220 3.30 -10.04 -1.69
C THR A 220 3.90 -9.37 -0.47
N GLY A 221 5.14 -9.70 -0.09
CA GLY A 221 5.88 -9.05 0.98
C GLY A 221 5.99 -7.54 0.78
N GLY A 222 5.66 -6.76 1.83
CA GLY A 222 5.71 -5.30 1.78
C GLY A 222 4.62 -4.64 0.93
N ARG A 223 3.62 -5.41 0.47
CA ARG A 223 2.48 -4.90 -0.30
C ARG A 223 1.22 -4.96 0.54
N ILE A 224 0.39 -3.91 0.44
CA ILE A 224 -0.88 -3.81 1.15
C ILE A 224 -1.88 -3.09 0.24
N GLY A 225 -3.13 -3.53 0.25
CA GLY A 225 -4.20 -2.98 -0.57
C GLY A 225 -4.25 -3.61 -1.97
N TYR A 226 -4.98 -2.96 -2.87
CA TYR A 226 -5.10 -3.42 -4.25
C TYR A 226 -3.79 -3.22 -4.99
N THR A 227 -3.38 -4.25 -5.71
CA THR A 227 -2.17 -4.23 -6.52
C THR A 227 -2.51 -4.62 -7.94
N SER A 228 -1.82 -3.99 -8.89
CA SER A 228 -1.90 -4.27 -10.31
C SER A 228 -0.47 -4.35 -10.83
N LEU A 229 -0.10 -5.53 -11.33
CA LEU A 229 1.21 -5.84 -11.86
C LEU A 229 1.06 -6.22 -13.32
N VAL A 230 2.13 -6.08 -14.08
CA VAL A 230 2.12 -6.46 -15.49
C VAL A 230 3.30 -7.38 -15.76
N VAL A 231 3.05 -8.47 -16.48
CA VAL A 231 4.09 -9.28 -17.13
C VAL A 231 4.02 -8.99 -18.62
N VAL A 232 5.11 -8.45 -19.16
CA VAL A 232 5.25 -8.16 -20.58
C VAL A 232 5.94 -9.33 -21.27
N ILE A 233 5.27 -9.91 -22.25
CA ILE A 233 5.78 -11.01 -23.08
C ILE A 233 6.13 -10.44 -24.45
N VAL A 234 7.40 -10.52 -24.84
CA VAL A 234 7.90 -10.03 -26.12
C VAL A 234 8.13 -11.19 -27.05
N SER A 235 7.60 -11.12 -28.27
CA SER A 235 7.71 -12.18 -29.27
C SER A 235 7.88 -11.64 -30.69
N ASN A 236 8.09 -12.53 -31.65
CA ASN A 236 8.14 -12.21 -33.08
C ASN A 236 6.75 -12.15 -33.76
N ASP A 237 5.66 -12.17 -32.98
CA ASP A 237 4.30 -11.90 -33.45
C ASP A 237 4.20 -10.50 -34.06
N SER A 238 3.80 -10.40 -35.33
CA SER A 238 3.77 -9.13 -36.07
C SER A 238 2.62 -8.21 -35.67
N VAL A 239 1.55 -8.76 -35.09
CA VAL A 239 0.35 -8.01 -34.72
C VAL A 239 0.44 -7.54 -33.27
N THR A 240 0.86 -8.44 -32.38
CA THR A 240 1.08 -8.15 -30.96
C THR A 240 2.49 -8.58 -30.53
N PRO A 241 3.53 -7.83 -30.93
CA PRO A 241 4.91 -8.16 -30.57
C PRO A 241 5.13 -8.08 -29.05
N GLU A 242 4.33 -7.27 -28.35
CA GLU A 242 4.31 -7.17 -26.89
C GLU A 242 2.91 -7.50 -26.37
N VAL A 243 2.80 -8.56 -25.57
CA VAL A 243 1.58 -8.94 -24.86
C VAL A 243 1.69 -8.53 -23.40
N GLN A 244 0.69 -7.82 -22.88
CA GLN A 244 0.61 -7.45 -21.47
C GLN A 244 -0.37 -8.35 -20.73
N LEU A 245 0.16 -9.16 -19.83
CA LEU A 245 -0.61 -9.92 -18.86
C LEU A 245 -0.76 -9.09 -17.57
N GLN A 246 -1.98 -8.68 -17.24
CA GLN A 246 -2.24 -7.99 -15.98
C GLN A 246 -2.50 -8.98 -14.85
N LEU A 247 -1.87 -8.75 -13.70
CA LEU A 247 -2.05 -9.52 -12.48
C LEU A 247 -2.65 -8.58 -11.44
N VAL A 248 -3.89 -8.86 -11.03
CA VAL A 248 -4.64 -8.01 -10.11
C VAL A 248 -5.05 -8.78 -8.88
N GLY A 249 -5.20 -8.08 -7.76
CA GLY A 249 -5.70 -8.67 -6.53
C GLY A 249 -5.45 -7.77 -5.32
N GLY A 250 -5.95 -8.20 -4.17
CA GLY A 250 -5.82 -7.47 -2.92
C GLY A 250 -4.81 -8.13 -1.97
N VAL A 251 -3.97 -7.34 -1.33
CA VAL A 251 -3.05 -7.82 -0.29
C VAL A 251 -3.50 -7.32 1.08
N LYS A 252 -3.92 -8.23 1.95
CA LYS A 252 -4.33 -7.95 3.32
C LYS A 252 -3.11 -7.68 4.19
N ALA A 253 -3.13 -6.60 4.94
CA ALA A 253 -2.07 -6.27 5.90
C ALA A 253 -1.90 -7.42 6.90
N SER A 254 -0.67 -7.92 7.05
CA SER A 254 -0.38 -8.95 8.06
C SER A 254 -0.24 -8.37 9.47
N ARG A 255 -0.27 -7.05 9.58
CA ARG A 255 0.01 -6.29 10.80
C ARG A 255 -1.08 -5.26 11.07
N LEU A 256 -1.45 -5.15 12.35
CA LEU A 256 -2.33 -4.11 12.85
C LEU A 256 -1.69 -2.74 12.58
N ALA A 257 -2.45 -1.87 11.90
CA ALA A 257 -2.03 -0.51 11.62
C ALA A 257 -1.99 0.31 12.92
N LEU A 258 -0.83 0.86 13.24
CA LEU A 258 -0.58 1.67 14.42
C LEU A 258 0.12 2.97 14.01
N SER A 259 -0.24 4.11 14.61
CA SER A 259 0.43 5.39 14.32
C SER A 259 1.90 5.41 14.72
N ALA A 260 2.31 4.55 15.67
CA ALA A 260 3.70 4.30 16.03
C ALA A 260 3.84 2.91 16.66
N ARG A 261 4.99 2.24 16.43
CA ARG A 261 5.37 0.99 17.12
C ARG A 261 6.41 1.19 18.24
N SER A 262 6.83 2.43 18.43
CA SER A 262 7.65 2.86 19.56
C SER A 262 7.20 4.24 20.02
N ILE A 263 7.29 4.48 21.33
CA ILE A 263 7.05 5.77 21.95
C ILE A 263 8.28 6.07 22.81
N ASP A 264 8.93 7.19 22.54
CA ASP A 264 9.96 7.73 23.43
C ASP A 264 9.42 8.96 24.14
N PHE A 265 9.33 8.89 25.47
CA PHE A 265 8.94 10.02 26.31
C PHE A 265 10.08 11.03 26.49
N GLY A 266 11.31 10.70 26.09
CA GLY A 266 12.48 11.52 26.37
C GLY A 266 12.68 11.70 27.88
N CYS A 267 13.13 12.88 28.29
CA CYS A 267 13.27 13.24 29.72
C CYS A 267 11.98 13.88 30.25
N VAL A 268 11.37 13.27 31.27
CA VAL A 268 10.17 13.76 31.95
C VAL A 268 10.52 14.10 33.40
N ASP A 269 10.17 15.29 33.88
CA ASP A 269 10.43 15.65 35.28
C ASP A 269 9.50 14.90 36.24
N LYS A 270 9.98 14.52 37.42
CA LYS A 270 9.17 13.80 38.43
C LYS A 270 7.89 14.60 38.74
N GLY A 271 6.73 13.98 38.50
CA GLY A 271 5.41 14.56 38.72
C GLY A 271 4.82 15.30 37.52
N GLN A 272 5.61 15.54 36.46
CA GLN A 272 5.10 16.08 35.20
C GLN A 272 4.19 15.06 34.52
N ARG A 273 3.00 15.50 34.10
CA ARG A 273 2.05 14.67 33.35
C ARG A 273 2.35 14.80 31.87
N VAL A 274 2.93 13.74 31.28
CA VAL A 274 3.18 13.64 29.84
C VAL A 274 2.50 12.39 29.31
N SER A 275 1.82 12.52 28.17
CA SER A 275 1.11 11.44 27.50
C SER A 275 1.30 11.49 25.99
N HIS A 276 1.45 10.31 25.37
CA HIS A 276 1.40 10.13 23.93
C HIS A 276 0.08 9.47 23.52
N MET A 277 -0.44 9.90 22.37
CA MET A 277 -1.62 9.30 21.75
C MET A 277 -1.18 8.33 20.66
N LEU A 278 -1.57 7.07 20.80
CA LEU A 278 -1.47 6.05 19.78
C LEU A 278 -2.82 5.92 19.07
N TYR A 279 -2.82 6.05 17.75
CA TYR A 279 -4.02 5.92 16.92
C TYR A 279 -3.99 4.59 16.15
N ILE A 280 -5.15 3.94 16.11
CA ILE A 280 -5.37 2.66 15.44
C ILE A 280 -6.57 2.87 14.50
N PRO A 281 -6.38 2.90 13.17
CA PRO A 281 -7.49 3.10 12.23
C PRO A 281 -8.57 2.04 12.42
N SER A 282 -9.81 2.46 12.74
CA SER A 282 -10.97 1.59 12.97
C SER A 282 -11.58 1.07 11.67
N SER A 283 -11.27 1.70 10.54
CA SER A 283 -11.72 1.28 9.22
C SER A 283 -10.74 1.77 8.18
N GLY A 284 -10.19 0.86 7.38
CA GLY A 284 -9.68 1.22 6.06
C GLY A 284 -10.85 1.73 5.22
N LYS A 285 -10.95 3.03 5.00
CA LYS A 285 -11.65 3.56 3.83
C LYS A 285 -10.70 4.47 3.08
N ARG A 286 -10.29 4.00 1.90
CA ARG A 286 -10.41 4.80 0.69
C ARG A 286 -11.44 4.10 -0.19
N ASP A 287 -12.23 4.90 -0.87
CA ASP A 287 -13.42 4.50 -1.62
C ASP A 287 -13.17 3.42 -2.69
N SER A 288 -14.28 2.81 -3.11
CA SER A 288 -14.52 1.80 -4.17
C SER A 288 -14.15 0.34 -3.94
N ASP A 289 -13.32 0.02 -2.96
CA ASP A 289 -12.79 -1.34 -2.86
C ASP A 289 -13.00 -1.94 -1.47
N ASN A 290 -13.52 -3.17 -1.43
CA ASN A 290 -14.08 -3.86 -0.26
C ASN A 290 -13.00 -4.28 0.78
N TYR A 291 -11.91 -3.52 0.90
CA TYR A 291 -10.92 -3.68 1.96
C TYR A 291 -11.31 -2.84 3.17
N SER A 292 -12.22 -3.39 3.97
CA SER A 292 -12.44 -2.91 5.31
C SER A 292 -12.29 -4.07 6.27
N ASP A 293 -11.34 -3.94 7.19
CA ASP A 293 -11.46 -4.50 8.53
C ASP A 293 -12.60 -3.72 9.24
N LYS A 294 -13.82 -3.76 8.66
CA LYS A 294 -15.01 -2.97 9.07
C LYS A 294 -15.42 -3.29 10.51
N ASP A 295 -14.87 -4.37 11.04
CA ASP A 295 -15.13 -4.93 12.35
C ASP A 295 -13.91 -4.88 13.28
N LEU A 296 -12.83 -4.14 12.96
CA LEU A 296 -11.69 -4.03 13.85
C LEU A 296 -12.12 -3.42 15.20
N LYS A 297 -12.08 -4.25 16.24
CA LYS A 297 -12.39 -3.95 17.63
C LYS A 297 -11.15 -4.07 18.48
N VAL A 298 -10.77 -2.96 19.11
CA VAL A 298 -9.75 -2.96 20.15
C VAL A 298 -10.46 -3.23 21.48
N SER A 299 -10.17 -4.38 22.07
CA SER A 299 -10.81 -4.85 23.30
C SER A 299 -10.14 -4.31 24.56
N ALA A 300 -8.80 -4.13 24.52
CA ALA A 300 -8.03 -3.63 25.63
C ALA A 300 -6.68 -3.06 25.18
N ALA A 301 -6.09 -2.25 26.04
CA ALA A 301 -4.69 -1.84 25.95
C ALA A 301 -4.07 -1.94 27.35
N THR A 302 -2.97 -2.69 27.48
CA THR A 302 -2.31 -3.00 28.75
C THR A 302 -0.82 -2.70 28.68
N THR A 303 -0.15 -2.60 29.83
CA THR A 303 1.30 -2.50 29.88
C THR A 303 1.88 -3.46 30.91
N ASP A 304 3.10 -3.94 30.68
CA ASP A 304 3.87 -4.75 31.61
C ASP A 304 4.67 -3.90 32.63
N SER A 305 4.75 -2.59 32.43
CA SER A 305 5.57 -1.70 33.25
C SER A 305 4.70 -0.95 34.27
N PRO A 306 5.01 -1.04 35.59
CA PRO A 306 4.31 -0.27 36.61
C PRO A 306 4.61 1.24 36.53
N LEU A 307 5.58 1.63 35.69
CA LEU A 307 5.98 3.02 35.45
C LEU A 307 5.12 3.70 34.39
N LEU A 308 4.26 2.96 33.71
CA LEU A 308 3.39 3.45 32.65
C LEU A 308 1.92 3.31 33.05
N SER A 309 1.08 4.17 32.49
CA SER A 309 -0.37 4.08 32.56
C SER A 309 -0.91 4.07 31.15
N VAL A 310 -1.80 3.11 30.85
CA VAL A 310 -2.42 2.96 29.54
C VAL A 310 -3.93 3.02 29.71
N SER A 311 -4.60 3.78 28.85
CA SER A 311 -6.06 3.83 28.79
C SER A 311 -6.55 3.88 27.35
N LEU A 312 -7.43 2.94 27.00
CA LEU A 312 -8.21 3.00 25.76
C LEU A 312 -9.29 4.07 25.93
N LEU A 313 -9.31 5.07 25.04
CA LEU A 313 -10.33 6.12 25.05
C LEU A 313 -11.61 5.63 24.35
N PRO A 314 -12.79 6.14 24.73
CA PRO A 314 -14.06 5.77 24.08
C PRO A 314 -13.99 5.95 22.56
N ALA A 315 -14.60 5.01 21.82
CA ALA A 315 -14.64 4.96 20.36
C ALA A 315 -15.53 6.04 19.71
N GLU A 316 -15.63 7.23 20.32
CA GLU A 316 -16.38 8.38 19.79
C GLU A 316 -15.65 9.03 18.60
N HIS A 317 -14.34 8.81 18.47
CA HIS A 317 -13.51 9.35 17.39
C HIS A 317 -13.48 8.42 16.17
N LYS A 318 -14.58 8.27 15.42
CA LYS A 318 -14.47 7.65 14.10
C LYS A 318 -13.68 8.60 13.17
N PRO A 319 -12.56 8.16 12.56
CA PRO A 319 -12.28 6.77 12.15
C PRO A 319 -11.15 6.02 12.90
N TYR A 320 -10.82 6.33 14.15
CA TYR A 320 -9.71 5.72 14.90
C TYR A 320 -10.08 5.28 16.34
N TRP A 321 -9.49 4.17 16.78
CA TRP A 321 -9.32 3.91 18.21
C TRP A 321 -8.12 4.72 18.72
N ALA A 322 -8.24 5.27 19.93
CA ALA A 322 -7.21 6.09 20.53
C ALA A 322 -6.77 5.48 21.86
N VAL A 323 -5.48 5.18 21.99
CA VAL A 323 -4.86 4.67 23.20
C VAL A 323 -3.96 5.75 23.77
N ARG A 324 -4.27 6.21 24.98
CA ARG A 324 -3.40 7.13 25.71
C ARG A 324 -2.39 6.32 26.50
N VAL A 325 -1.11 6.60 26.26
CA VAL A 325 0.01 6.08 27.04
C VAL A 325 0.62 7.24 27.81
N SER A 326 0.82 7.08 29.11
CA SER A 326 1.33 8.13 30.01
C SER A 326 2.40 7.58 30.94
N VAL A 327 3.32 8.45 31.37
CA VAL A 327 4.21 8.14 32.49
C VAL A 327 3.40 8.17 33.80
N SER A 328 3.56 7.14 34.62
CA SER A 328 2.90 7.04 35.93
C SER A 328 3.37 8.18 36.85
N ASN A 329 2.43 8.81 37.55
CA ASN A 329 2.75 9.84 38.56
C ASN A 329 3.54 9.29 39.76
N LYS A 330 3.55 7.97 39.94
CA LYS A 330 4.32 7.26 40.97
C LYS A 330 5.69 6.79 40.47
N ALA A 331 6.05 7.05 39.21
CA ALA A 331 7.33 6.60 38.66
C ALA A 331 8.51 7.25 39.42
N PRO A 332 9.46 6.45 39.95
CA PRO A 332 10.64 6.99 40.59
C PRO A 332 11.60 7.57 39.55
N PRO A 333 12.53 8.46 39.96
CA PRO A 333 13.62 8.90 39.10
C PRO A 333 14.41 7.71 38.54
N GLY A 334 14.69 7.71 37.23
CA GLY A 334 15.35 6.60 36.55
C GLY A 334 14.85 6.36 35.13
N PRO A 335 15.37 5.34 34.42
CA PRO A 335 14.90 4.97 33.10
C PRO A 335 13.47 4.44 33.15
N ILE A 336 12.69 4.76 32.12
CA ILE A 336 11.39 4.18 31.84
C ILE A 336 11.59 3.19 30.70
N SER A 337 11.15 1.96 30.90
CA SER A 337 11.07 0.94 29.85
C SER A 337 9.82 0.10 30.07
N GLY A 338 9.19 -0.32 28.99
CA GLY A 338 8.02 -1.18 29.03
C GLY A 338 7.46 -1.44 27.64
N VAL A 339 6.53 -2.37 27.59
CA VAL A 339 5.75 -2.70 26.40
C VAL A 339 4.29 -2.34 26.65
N VAL A 340 3.68 -1.69 25.68
CA VAL A 340 2.22 -1.52 25.62
C VAL A 340 1.67 -2.55 24.65
N LYS A 341 0.76 -3.39 25.14
CA LYS A 341 0.08 -4.44 24.37
C LYS A 341 -1.31 -3.97 24.00
N ILE A 342 -1.60 -3.94 22.71
CA ILE A 342 -2.91 -3.62 22.14
C ILE A 342 -3.60 -4.92 21.77
N ILE A 343 -4.75 -5.21 22.39
CA ILE A 343 -5.49 -6.46 22.20
C ILE A 343 -6.70 -6.18 21.29
N SER A 344 -6.75 -6.83 20.14
CA SER A 344 -7.79 -6.64 19.13
C SER A 344 -8.22 -7.97 18.50
N ASN A 345 -9.23 -7.91 17.65
CA ASN A 345 -9.66 -9.02 16.79
C ASN A 345 -8.95 -9.03 15.42
N HIS A 346 -7.82 -8.33 15.25
CA HIS A 346 -7.06 -8.38 14.00
C HIS A 346 -6.58 -9.81 13.71
N GLU A 347 -6.86 -10.32 12.51
CA GLU A 347 -6.76 -11.75 12.14
C GLU A 347 -5.36 -12.36 12.40
N ARG A 348 -4.29 -11.59 12.12
CA ARG A 348 -2.88 -12.05 12.22
C ARG A 348 -2.06 -11.41 13.34
N GLU A 349 -2.55 -10.31 13.92
CA GLU A 349 -1.84 -9.59 14.99
C GLU A 349 -2.85 -9.22 16.08
N PRO A 350 -3.47 -10.22 16.74
CA PRO A 350 -4.46 -9.98 17.80
C PRO A 350 -3.84 -9.26 19.01
N ILE A 351 -2.53 -9.37 19.19
CA ILE A 351 -1.76 -8.63 20.20
C ILE A 351 -0.65 -7.88 19.47
N ALA A 352 -0.78 -6.55 19.37
CA ALA A 352 0.27 -5.69 18.83
C ALA A 352 1.08 -5.05 19.97
N GLU A 353 2.41 -5.07 19.86
CA GLU A 353 3.32 -4.56 20.87
C GLU A 353 3.93 -3.21 20.46
N VAL A 354 3.90 -2.25 21.37
CA VAL A 354 4.50 -0.92 21.22
C VAL A 354 5.55 -0.73 22.30
N MET A 355 6.80 -0.55 21.89
CA MET A 355 7.92 -0.34 22.80
C MET A 355 7.86 1.08 23.39
N VAL A 356 8.03 1.22 24.69
CA VAL A 356 8.01 2.51 25.37
C VAL A 356 9.31 2.74 26.12
N THR A 357 9.95 3.89 25.86
CA THR A 357 11.18 4.32 26.53
C THR A 357 11.07 5.73 27.10
N GLY A 358 11.98 6.09 27.99
CA GLY A 358 12.13 7.45 28.50
C GLY A 358 13.00 7.51 29.75
N MET A 359 13.03 8.67 30.40
CA MET A 359 13.74 8.88 31.66
C MET A 359 12.97 9.82 32.57
N VAL A 360 12.67 9.38 33.79
CA VAL A 360 12.17 10.27 34.85
C VAL A 360 13.36 10.98 35.48
N ARG A 361 13.42 12.30 35.32
CA ARG A 361 14.42 13.14 35.98
C ARG A 361 13.97 13.42 37.41
N GLY A 362 14.82 13.04 38.37
CA GLY A 362 14.64 13.42 39.76
C GLY A 362 14.85 14.92 39.96
N THR A 363 14.16 15.48 40.94
CA THR A 363 14.29 16.90 41.29
C THR A 363 15.57 17.19 42.06
N ILE A 364 16.15 16.20 42.76
CA ILE A 364 17.36 16.35 43.56
C ILE A 364 18.60 15.94 42.75
N ARG A 365 19.62 16.79 42.76
CA ARG A 365 20.97 16.55 42.24
C ARG A 365 21.96 16.53 43.39
N ALA A 366 23.00 15.70 43.25
CA ALA A 366 24.11 15.63 44.18
C ALA A 366 25.41 15.67 43.36
N GLU A 367 26.19 16.72 43.53
CA GLU A 367 27.41 16.96 42.74
C GLU A 367 28.60 17.32 43.65
N PRO A 368 29.75 16.64 43.52
CA PRO A 368 30.00 15.46 42.67
C PRO A 368 29.32 14.18 43.22
N LYS A 369 29.08 13.19 42.36
CA LYS A 369 28.50 11.88 42.75
C LYS A 369 29.48 10.98 43.52
N THR A 370 30.77 11.25 43.40
CA THR A 370 31.85 10.51 44.06
C THR A 370 32.77 11.51 44.75
N LEU A 371 33.09 11.26 46.01
CA LEU A 371 34.10 11.99 46.75
C LEU A 371 35.36 11.14 46.87
N LEU A 372 36.52 11.74 46.60
CA LEU A 372 37.82 11.18 46.94
C LEU A 372 38.30 11.80 48.25
N LEU A 373 38.61 10.95 49.22
CA LEU A 373 39.22 11.32 50.49
C LEU A 373 40.59 10.63 50.58
N SER A 374 41.62 11.34 51.01
CA SER A 374 42.99 10.81 51.10
C SER A 374 43.56 10.96 52.51
N GLY A 375 44.05 9.84 53.08
CA GLY A 375 44.51 9.75 54.47
C GLY A 375 46.03 9.63 54.65
N ALA A 376 46.83 9.70 53.59
CA ALA A 376 48.29 9.55 53.69
C ALA A 376 48.93 10.62 54.59
N LYS A 377 50.04 10.30 55.28
CA LYS A 377 50.84 11.29 56.03
C LYS A 377 51.26 12.43 55.09
N GLY A 378 50.71 13.62 55.32
CA GLY A 378 50.93 14.81 54.47
C GLY A 378 49.86 15.08 53.41
N ALA A 379 48.77 14.30 53.36
CA ALA A 379 47.67 14.51 52.42
C ALA A 379 46.95 15.84 52.67
N ARG A 380 46.73 16.61 51.59
CA ARG A 380 46.06 17.93 51.61
C ARG A 380 44.55 17.86 51.79
N GLN A 381 43.90 16.71 51.57
CA GLN A 381 42.45 16.63 51.48
C GLN A 381 41.88 15.47 52.31
N LYS A 382 41.64 15.75 53.60
CA LYS A 382 40.98 14.87 54.57
C LYS A 382 39.45 15.00 54.59
N SER A 383 38.92 16.01 53.91
CA SER A 383 37.50 16.27 53.77
C SER A 383 37.14 16.68 52.34
N ALA A 384 35.93 16.34 51.91
CA ALA A 384 35.38 16.72 50.62
C ALA A 384 33.86 16.89 50.74
N SER A 385 33.28 17.73 49.89
CA SER A 385 31.88 18.10 49.99
C SER A 385 31.09 17.79 48.72
N VAL A 386 29.86 17.33 48.89
CA VAL A 386 28.84 17.21 47.85
C VAL A 386 27.79 18.29 48.06
N ILE A 387 27.47 19.01 46.99
CA ILE A 387 26.33 19.91 46.96
C ILE A 387 25.11 19.10 46.56
N ILE A 388 24.13 19.03 47.44
CA ILE A 388 22.82 18.42 47.19
C ILE A 388 21.84 19.56 46.94
N SER A 389 21.33 19.69 45.73
CA SER A 389 20.43 20.77 45.34
C SER A 389 19.17 20.24 44.67
N THR A 390 18.10 21.02 44.69
CA THR A 390 16.89 20.74 43.90
C THR A 390 16.87 21.62 42.64
N VAL A 391 16.50 21.03 41.51
CA VAL A 391 16.18 21.74 40.26
C VAL A 391 14.70 22.15 40.23
N GLY A 392 13.88 21.60 41.13
CA GLY A 392 12.47 21.93 41.29
C GLY A 392 12.25 23.24 42.03
N LYS A 393 11.02 23.77 41.96
CA LYS A 393 10.63 24.98 42.71
C LYS A 393 10.51 24.73 44.22
N ASP A 394 10.18 23.50 44.60
CA ASP A 394 9.87 23.15 45.97
C ASP A 394 11.13 22.88 46.80
N PRO A 395 11.22 23.43 48.03
CA PRO A 395 12.30 23.10 48.95
C PRO A 395 12.20 21.63 49.39
N PHE A 396 13.33 21.04 49.77
CA PHE A 396 13.40 19.67 50.28
C PHE A 396 14.10 19.62 51.64
N LYS A 397 13.87 18.52 52.36
CA LYS A 397 14.52 18.26 53.65
C LYS A 397 15.17 16.89 53.64
N ILE A 398 16.43 16.83 54.06
CA ILE A 398 17.13 15.57 54.29
C ILE A 398 16.64 15.01 55.62
N THR A 399 15.98 13.85 55.59
CA THR A 399 15.35 13.22 56.76
C THR A 399 16.24 12.17 57.42
N LYS A 400 17.12 11.53 56.65
CA LYS A 400 18.07 10.52 57.12
C LYS A 400 19.33 10.56 56.25
N ILE A 401 20.49 10.33 56.87
CA ILE A 401 21.76 10.04 56.19
C ILE A 401 22.17 8.65 56.64
N ASP A 402 22.37 7.75 55.68
CA ASP A 402 22.88 6.40 55.95
C ASP A 402 24.37 6.37 55.59
N ASN A 403 25.23 6.22 56.59
CA ASN A 403 26.69 6.18 56.40
C ASN A 403 27.20 4.79 56.79
N PRO A 404 27.42 3.89 55.82
CA PRO A 404 27.94 2.56 56.10
C PRO A 404 29.44 2.54 56.44
N LEU A 405 30.16 3.66 56.26
CA LEU A 405 31.61 3.74 56.47
C LEU A 405 31.92 4.31 57.86
N SER A 406 32.36 3.45 58.78
CA SER A 406 32.67 3.83 60.16
C SER A 406 33.85 4.81 60.29
N CYS A 407 34.78 4.78 59.33
CA CYS A 407 35.98 5.61 59.25
C CYS A 407 35.72 7.04 58.70
N VAL A 408 34.50 7.32 58.22
CA VAL A 408 34.10 8.63 57.69
C VAL A 408 33.05 9.25 58.60
N SER A 409 33.20 10.52 58.97
CA SER A 409 32.13 11.33 59.56
C SER A 409 31.47 12.19 58.48
N VAL A 410 30.14 12.27 58.50
CA VAL A 410 29.35 13.06 57.54
C VAL A 410 28.59 14.14 58.29
N ASP A 411 28.78 15.39 57.87
CA ASP A 411 28.03 16.56 58.35
C ASP A 411 27.20 17.14 57.20
N VAL A 412 25.97 17.56 57.47
CA VAL A 412 25.08 18.15 56.46
C VAL A 412 24.53 19.45 56.98
N LYS A 413 24.77 20.52 56.22
CA LYS A 413 24.28 21.86 56.56
C LYS A 413 23.40 22.40 55.44
N PRO A 414 22.28 23.07 55.77
CA PRO A 414 21.54 23.83 54.77
C PRO A 414 22.44 24.93 54.20
N SER A 415 22.34 25.14 52.90
CA SER A 415 22.99 26.21 52.16
C SER A 415 21.91 27.06 51.50
N LEU A 416 22.17 28.36 51.37
CA LEU A 416 21.30 29.24 50.58
C LEU A 416 21.54 28.91 49.10
N ASP A 417 20.48 28.74 48.32
CA ASP A 417 20.64 28.67 46.87
C ASP A 417 21.15 30.03 46.33
N LYS A 418 21.51 30.09 45.04
CA LYS A 418 21.99 31.32 44.39
C LYS A 418 21.01 32.51 44.47
N LEU A 419 19.77 32.28 44.90
CA LEU A 419 18.70 33.26 45.05
C LEU A 419 18.34 33.54 46.52
N GLY A 420 19.08 32.98 47.49
CA GLY A 420 18.88 33.22 48.92
C GLY A 420 17.73 32.44 49.56
N VAL A 421 17.25 31.36 48.94
CA VAL A 421 16.13 30.56 49.47
C VAL A 421 16.65 29.35 50.28
N GLU A 422 16.28 29.28 51.56
CA GLU A 422 16.59 28.13 52.41
C GLU A 422 15.86 26.85 51.96
N GLY A 423 16.51 25.70 52.16
CA GLY A 423 15.91 24.38 51.87
C GLY A 423 15.99 23.94 50.41
N LYS A 424 16.67 24.69 49.53
CA LYS A 424 16.92 24.31 48.14
C LYS A 424 18.32 23.74 47.87
N GLU A 425 19.23 23.92 48.81
CA GLU A 425 20.59 23.41 48.73
C GLU A 425 21.06 22.94 50.12
N TYR A 426 21.82 21.84 50.14
CA TYR A 426 22.54 21.35 51.31
C TYR A 426 23.98 21.05 50.90
N VAL A 427 24.92 21.36 51.78
CA VAL A 427 26.31 20.94 51.62
C VAL A 427 26.54 19.77 52.57
N LEU A 428 26.80 18.60 51.99
CA LEU A 428 27.22 17.41 52.71
C LEU A 428 28.74 17.37 52.71
N THR A 429 29.37 17.38 53.88
CA THR A 429 30.83 17.28 54.02
C THR A 429 31.20 15.95 54.65
N ALA A 430 31.93 15.13 53.90
CA ALA A 430 32.50 13.88 54.38
C ALA A 430 33.95 14.12 54.83
N THR A 431 34.32 13.63 56.01
CA THR A 431 35.66 13.81 56.61
C THR A 431 36.18 12.47 57.12
N LEU A 432 37.45 12.15 56.81
CA LEU A 432 38.13 10.99 57.40
C LEU A 432 38.37 11.23 58.89
N LYS A 433 37.99 10.26 59.72
CA LYS A 433 38.28 10.31 61.15
C LYS A 433 39.80 10.24 61.39
N PRO A 434 40.32 10.79 62.51
CA PRO A 434 41.76 10.79 62.79
C PRO A 434 42.41 9.41 62.82
N ASP A 435 41.61 8.38 63.13
CA ASP A 435 42.05 6.98 63.32
C ASP A 435 41.78 6.09 62.08
N ALA A 436 41.41 6.71 60.94
CA ALA A 436 40.99 6.06 59.70
C ALA A 436 42.13 5.63 58.78
#